data_AF-A0A200QEP1-F1
#
_entry.id   AF-A0A200QEP1-F1
#
_cell.length_a   1.000
_cell.length_b   1.000
_cell.length_c   1.000
_cell.angle_alpha   90.00
_cell.angle_beta   90.00
_cell.angle_gamma   90.00
#
_symmetry.space_group_name_H-M   'P 1'
#
loop_
_entity.id
_entity.type
_entity.pdbx_description
1 polymer ?
#
loop_
_entity_poly.entity_id
_entity_poly.type
_entity_poly.pdbx_seq_one_letter_code
_entity_poly.pdbx_strand_id
1 'polypeptide(L)'
;MTPTSYKVVCIPEFKKYPSTEFDIEIFSYCLGEWNTYQVSCPQQVIWDYGLRKNLVISNGVTYWIEGRNRIIAYDVTDNNIKNGGHGCRLINLPEKKGDDKKYYECLGESEGFVSYSRCENGELSVWLLEEDYLSRGWVWRLVHNIKIKDMILAENCDSWFMDKLASGEMVNLDTLAFNPVDPNVLILAYPISIIFAYNIRTRLLKVFVSYHHYLFVTYGAVPPLVLTPWPTTL
;
A
#
# COMPACT_ATOMS: atom_id res chain seq x y z
N MET A 1 -29.17 3.57 -18.52
CA MET A 1 -27.80 3.77 -18.04
C MET A 1 -27.89 4.70 -16.84
N THR A 2 -27.63 4.21 -15.63
CA THR A 2 -27.48 5.07 -14.45
C THR A 2 -26.18 5.87 -14.61
N PRO A 3 -26.15 7.18 -14.35
CA PRO A 3 -24.91 7.95 -14.40
C PRO A 3 -23.93 7.38 -13.38
N THR A 4 -22.73 7.04 -13.81
CA THR A 4 -21.62 6.69 -12.91
C THR A 4 -21.14 7.97 -12.23
N SER A 5 -21.50 8.18 -10.97
CA SER A 5 -20.89 9.21 -10.13
C SER A 5 -19.55 8.72 -9.61
N TYR A 6 -18.51 9.54 -9.68
CA TYR A 6 -17.22 9.28 -9.03
C TYR A 6 -16.83 10.44 -8.13
N LYS A 7 -16.00 10.13 -7.12
CA LYS A 7 -15.30 11.12 -6.32
C LYS A 7 -13.78 10.96 -6.54
N VAL A 8 -13.05 12.07 -6.51
CA VAL A 8 -11.57 12.04 -6.49
C VAL A 8 -11.13 12.61 -5.16
N VAL A 9 -10.33 11.87 -4.40
CA VAL A 9 -9.75 12.33 -3.14
C VAL A 9 -8.32 12.74 -3.40
N CYS A 10 -8.01 14.01 -3.13
CA CYS A 10 -6.67 14.55 -3.12
C CYS A 10 -6.28 14.77 -1.66
N ILE A 11 -5.16 14.20 -1.26
CA ILE A 11 -4.58 14.42 0.06
C ILE A 11 -3.39 15.36 -0.14
N PRO A 12 -3.58 16.67 0.06
CA PRO A 12 -2.51 17.63 -0.12
C PRO A 12 -1.43 17.40 0.93
N GLU A 13 -0.21 17.81 0.58
CA GLU A 13 0.89 17.85 1.54
C GLU A 13 0.52 18.79 2.70
N PHE A 14 0.27 18.22 3.89
CA PHE A 14 0.07 19.02 5.09
C PHE A 14 1.41 19.29 5.79
N LYS A 15 1.50 20.49 6.42
CA LYS A 15 2.74 21.18 6.84
C LYS A 15 3.77 20.28 7.55
N LYS A 16 5.05 20.69 7.45
CA LYS A 16 6.26 20.07 8.03
C LYS A 16 6.23 19.72 9.54
N TYR A 17 5.18 20.13 10.27
CA TYR A 17 5.04 19.93 11.70
C TYR A 17 3.89 18.97 12.00
N PRO A 18 4.06 18.03 12.95
CA PRO A 18 3.00 17.14 13.35
C PRO A 18 1.73 17.90 13.77
N SER A 19 0.59 17.52 13.21
CA SER A 19 -0.70 18.19 13.44
C SER A 19 -1.80 17.17 13.72
N THR A 20 -2.79 17.52 14.53
CA THR A 20 -4.02 16.73 14.70
C THR A 20 -5.07 17.04 13.65
N GLU A 21 -4.81 18.02 12.79
CA GLU A 21 -5.72 18.47 11.75
C GLU A 21 -4.98 18.63 10.42
N PHE A 22 -5.62 18.24 9.33
CA PHE A 22 -5.15 18.47 7.97
C PHE A 22 -6.34 18.60 7.02
N ASP A 23 -6.10 19.21 5.86
CA ASP A 23 -7.13 19.37 4.84
C ASP A 23 -7.03 18.22 3.82
N ILE A 24 -8.18 17.80 3.31
CA ILE A 24 -8.28 16.99 2.09
C ILE A 24 -9.18 17.70 1.10
N GLU A 25 -8.99 17.42 -0.18
CA GLU A 25 -9.84 17.96 -1.24
C GLU A 25 -10.58 16.80 -1.91
N ILE A 26 -11.90 16.95 -2.06
CA ILE A 26 -12.73 15.95 -2.72
C ILE A 26 -13.43 16.60 -3.90
N PHE A 27 -13.15 16.10 -5.09
CA PHE A 27 -13.94 16.37 -6.29
C PHE A 27 -15.16 15.47 -6.31
N SER A 28 -16.34 16.01 -6.59
CA SER A 28 -17.56 15.24 -6.80
C SER A 28 -18.07 15.44 -8.22
N TYR A 29 -18.17 14.37 -9.01
CA TYR A 29 -18.70 14.45 -10.37
C TYR A 29 -20.12 15.03 -10.42
N CYS A 30 -20.97 14.68 -9.45
CA CYS A 30 -22.35 15.17 -9.40
C CYS A 30 -22.44 16.69 -9.21
N LEU A 31 -21.47 17.29 -8.53
CA LEU A 31 -21.41 18.73 -8.30
C LEU A 31 -20.51 19.44 -9.31
N GLY A 32 -19.57 18.72 -9.94
CA GLY A 32 -18.56 19.31 -10.83
C GLY A 32 -17.53 20.17 -10.10
N GLU A 33 -17.45 20.07 -8.77
CA GLU A 33 -16.71 20.99 -7.91
C GLU A 33 -15.75 20.25 -6.97
N TRP A 34 -14.62 20.91 -6.67
CA TRP A 34 -13.72 20.54 -5.60
C TRP A 34 -14.19 21.19 -4.29
N ASN A 35 -14.25 20.40 -3.23
CA ASN A 35 -14.56 20.88 -1.89
C ASN A 35 -13.41 20.51 -0.96
N THR A 36 -12.99 21.46 -0.12
CA THR A 36 -11.97 21.24 0.90
C THR A 36 -12.62 20.88 2.22
N TYR A 37 -12.15 19.82 2.84
CA TYR A 37 -12.64 19.32 4.13
C TYR A 37 -11.49 19.26 5.12
N GLN A 38 -11.68 19.90 6.27
CA GLN A 38 -10.77 19.74 7.38
C GLN A 38 -11.04 18.40 8.07
N VAL A 39 -10.00 17.58 8.18
CA VAL A 39 -10.02 16.27 8.83
C VAL A 39 -9.34 16.40 10.18
N SER A 40 -10.04 15.95 11.23
CA SER A 40 -9.48 15.85 12.58
C SER A 40 -9.00 14.42 12.85
N CYS A 41 -7.86 14.30 13.50
CA CYS A 41 -7.27 13.03 13.89
C CYS A 41 -7.04 12.97 15.40
N PRO A 42 -7.19 11.78 16.02
CA PRO A 42 -7.10 11.62 17.47
C PRO A 42 -5.68 11.85 18.02
N GLN A 43 -4.66 11.81 17.16
CA GLN A 43 -3.27 12.06 17.52
C GLN A 43 -2.58 12.83 16.39
N GLN A 44 -1.43 13.43 16.71
CA GLN A 44 -0.61 14.11 15.72
C GLN A 44 -0.18 13.16 14.60
N VAL A 45 -0.39 13.60 13.37
CA VAL A 45 0.01 12.93 12.16
C VAL A 45 1.12 13.69 11.43
N ILE A 46 1.93 12.97 10.66
CA ILE A 46 2.95 13.52 9.77
C ILE A 46 2.71 13.01 8.35
N TRP A 47 3.11 13.80 7.36
CA TRP A 47 3.13 13.32 5.99
C TRP A 47 4.43 12.56 5.74
N ASP A 48 4.33 11.29 5.35
CA ASP A 48 5.48 10.50 4.94
C ASP A 48 5.68 10.63 3.43
N TYR A 49 6.87 11.06 3.00
CA TYR A 49 7.23 11.18 1.58
C TYR A 49 7.49 9.81 0.95
N GLY A 50 6.60 8.84 1.19
CA GLY A 50 6.63 7.55 0.53
C GLY A 50 6.25 7.75 -0.94
N LEU A 51 7.23 7.67 -1.83
CA LEU A 51 7.09 7.71 -3.29
C LEU A 51 6.27 6.54 -3.88
N ARG A 52 5.58 5.76 -3.04
CA ARG A 52 4.99 4.45 -3.37
C ARG A 52 3.52 4.40 -2.99
N LYS A 53 2.81 3.38 -3.50
CA LYS A 53 1.39 3.13 -3.23
C LYS A 53 1.14 2.85 -1.75
N ASN A 54 1.06 3.94 -1.01
CA ASN A 54 0.73 3.98 0.39
C ASN A 54 -0.76 4.26 0.57
N LEU A 55 -1.60 4.04 -0.45
CA LEU A 55 -3.02 4.37 -0.43
C LEU A 55 -3.85 3.24 -1.03
N VAL A 56 -4.95 2.90 -0.36
CA VAL A 56 -5.99 1.97 -0.84
C VAL A 56 -7.37 2.48 -0.43
N ILE A 57 -8.38 2.24 -1.26
CA ILE A 57 -9.78 2.48 -0.91
C ILE A 57 -10.46 1.12 -0.81
N SER A 58 -11.10 0.86 0.33
CA SER A 58 -11.82 -0.40 0.59
C SER A 58 -13.13 -0.05 1.29
N ASN A 59 -14.26 -0.53 0.77
CA ASN A 59 -15.60 -0.32 1.37
C ASN A 59 -15.91 1.15 1.72
N GLY A 60 -15.59 2.09 0.82
CA GLY A 60 -15.85 3.53 1.02
C GLY A 60 -14.87 4.26 1.94
N VAL A 61 -13.93 3.54 2.55
CA VAL A 61 -12.90 4.09 3.43
C VAL A 61 -11.56 4.16 2.69
N THR A 62 -10.93 5.33 2.73
CA THR A 62 -9.58 5.57 2.19
C THR A 62 -8.57 5.33 3.30
N TYR A 63 -7.56 4.50 3.02
CA TYR A 63 -6.49 4.15 3.93
C TYR A 63 -5.15 4.61 3.37
N TRP A 64 -4.31 5.25 4.19
CA TRP A 64 -2.93 5.55 3.77
C TRP A 64 -1.90 5.58 4.90
N ILE A 65 -0.63 5.35 4.57
CA ILE A 65 0.49 5.35 5.53
C ILE A 65 0.91 6.79 5.86
N GLU A 66 1.10 7.09 7.16
CA GLU A 66 1.42 8.44 7.68
C GLU A 66 2.80 8.54 8.37
N GLY A 67 3.72 7.59 8.14
CA GLY A 67 5.15 7.75 8.52
C GLY A 67 5.56 7.42 9.94
N ARG A 68 4.62 7.14 10.86
CA ARG A 68 4.91 6.66 12.22
C ARG A 68 4.61 5.17 12.42
N ASN A 69 4.73 4.35 11.37
CA ASN A 69 4.29 2.95 11.36
C ASN A 69 2.79 2.83 11.66
N ARG A 70 1.99 3.72 11.05
CA ARG A 70 0.54 3.77 11.20
C ARG A 70 -0.11 4.08 9.86
N ILE A 71 -1.37 3.73 9.74
CA ILE A 71 -2.24 4.18 8.66
C ILE A 71 -3.34 5.08 9.20
N ILE A 72 -3.74 6.04 8.39
CA ILE A 72 -4.96 6.82 8.56
C ILE A 72 -6.06 6.08 7.80
N ALA A 73 -7.24 5.95 8.42
CA ALA A 73 -8.47 5.49 7.79
C ALA A 73 -9.50 6.63 7.81
N TYR A 74 -9.99 7.01 6.63
CA TYR A 74 -10.91 8.12 6.44
C TYR A 74 -12.12 7.68 5.62
N ASP A 75 -13.32 7.81 6.18
CA ASP A 75 -14.57 7.48 5.50
C ASP A 75 -15.01 8.62 4.58
N VAL A 76 -14.97 8.39 3.27
CA VAL A 76 -15.33 9.39 2.24
C VAL A 76 -16.85 9.49 2.05
N THR A 77 -17.60 8.54 2.62
CA THR A 77 -19.05 8.48 2.55
C THR A 77 -19.73 9.14 3.74
N ASP A 78 -18.99 9.36 4.84
CA ASP A 78 -19.53 10.00 6.03
C ASP A 78 -19.83 11.49 5.78
N ASN A 79 -21.11 11.75 5.53
CA ASN A 79 -21.65 13.10 5.31
C ASN A 79 -22.09 13.77 6.62
N ASN A 80 -21.67 13.28 7.80
CA ASN A 80 -22.01 13.90 9.09
C ASN A 80 -21.26 15.22 9.33
N ILE A 81 -21.58 16.22 8.52
CA ILE A 81 -21.15 17.62 8.65
C ILE A 81 -21.68 18.25 9.95
N LYS A 82 -22.73 17.68 10.55
CA LYS A 82 -23.54 18.36 11.58
C LYS A 82 -22.92 18.41 12.99
N ASN A 83 -21.91 17.60 13.31
CA ASN A 83 -21.41 17.43 14.70
C ASN A 83 -19.89 17.61 14.90
N GLY A 84 -19.20 18.38 14.05
CA GLY A 84 -17.84 18.85 14.35
C GLY A 84 -16.69 18.10 13.67
N GLY A 85 -16.60 18.25 12.34
CA GLY A 85 -15.44 17.85 11.54
C GLY A 85 -15.48 16.40 11.05
N HIS A 86 -14.82 16.13 9.91
CA HIS A 86 -14.64 14.76 9.45
C HIS A 86 -13.54 14.09 10.29
N GLY A 87 -13.88 13.08 11.08
CA GLY A 87 -12.92 12.36 11.91
C GLY A 87 -12.16 11.29 11.12
N CYS A 88 -10.87 11.16 11.38
CA CYS A 88 -10.03 10.05 10.93
C CYS A 88 -9.85 9.01 12.04
N ARG A 89 -9.51 7.78 11.67
CA ARG A 89 -9.03 6.76 12.61
C ARG A 89 -7.55 6.49 12.34
N LEU A 90 -6.81 6.20 13.41
CA LEU A 90 -5.41 5.76 13.32
C LEU A 90 -5.32 4.27 13.66
N ILE A 91 -4.63 3.53 12.81
CA ILE A 91 -4.41 2.09 12.98
C ILE A 91 -2.90 1.85 12.93
N ASN A 92 -2.37 1.21 13.97
CA ASN A 92 -0.94 0.87 14.00
C ASN A 92 -0.66 -0.24 12.98
N LEU A 93 0.39 -0.09 12.19
CA LEU A 93 0.91 -1.16 11.34
C LEU A 93 1.63 -2.22 12.20
N PRO A 94 1.82 -3.44 11.69
CA PRO A 94 2.65 -4.46 12.35
C PRO A 94 4.03 -3.90 12.77
N GLU A 95 4.55 -4.39 13.90
CA GLU A 95 5.83 -3.93 14.46
C GLU A 95 6.98 -4.11 13.46
N LYS A 96 7.91 -3.15 13.45
CA LYS A 96 9.14 -3.22 12.64
C LYS A 96 10.17 -4.07 13.39
N LYS A 97 10.89 -4.93 12.65
CA LYS A 97 11.95 -5.77 13.24
C LYS A 97 13.31 -5.06 13.28
N GLY A 98 13.45 -3.85 12.73
CA GLY A 98 14.69 -3.07 12.79
C GLY A 98 14.53 -1.56 12.56
N ASP A 99 15.68 -0.87 12.51
CA ASP A 99 15.80 0.59 12.28
C ASP A 99 15.71 0.99 10.80
N ASP A 100 15.29 0.06 9.93
CA ASP A 100 15.43 0.25 8.50
C ASP A 100 14.50 1.38 8.03
N LYS A 101 15.10 2.51 7.66
CA LYS A 101 14.41 3.72 7.17
C LYS A 101 13.87 3.55 5.74
N LYS A 102 13.97 2.35 5.16
CA LYS A 102 13.62 2.08 3.77
C LYS A 102 12.20 1.53 3.67
N TYR A 103 11.45 2.12 2.74
CA TYR A 103 10.02 1.93 2.55
C TYR A 103 9.70 0.72 1.66
N TYR A 104 10.00 -0.51 2.11
CA TYR A 104 9.66 -1.74 1.37
C TYR A 104 8.23 -2.22 1.66
N GLU A 105 7.31 -1.27 1.77
CA GLU A 105 5.94 -1.52 2.20
C GLU A 105 4.92 -1.05 1.16
N CYS A 106 3.76 -1.72 1.16
CA CYS A 106 2.68 -1.45 0.24
C CYS A 106 1.33 -1.76 0.88
N LEU A 107 0.37 -0.86 0.66
CA LEU A 107 -1.04 -1.10 0.92
C LEU A 107 -1.75 -1.52 -0.36
N GLY A 108 -2.74 -2.40 -0.21
CA GLY A 108 -3.66 -2.76 -1.27
C GLY A 108 -4.91 -3.41 -0.73
N GLU A 109 -5.66 -4.03 -1.61
CA GLU A 109 -6.89 -4.75 -1.29
C GLU A 109 -6.74 -6.19 -1.81
N SER A 110 -7.19 -7.15 -1.02
CA SER A 110 -7.28 -8.55 -1.41
C SER A 110 -8.54 -9.16 -0.83
N GLU A 111 -9.39 -9.72 -1.69
CA GLU A 111 -10.65 -10.37 -1.29
C GLU A 111 -11.57 -9.47 -0.43
N GLY A 112 -11.57 -8.15 -0.67
CA GLY A 112 -12.39 -7.19 0.09
C GLY A 112 -11.78 -6.72 1.42
N PHE A 113 -10.56 -7.18 1.74
CA PHE A 113 -9.82 -6.77 2.93
C PHE A 113 -8.66 -5.85 2.56
N VAL A 114 -8.44 -4.83 3.41
CA VAL A 114 -7.21 -4.03 3.35
C VAL A 114 -6.03 -4.95 3.64
N SER A 115 -5.09 -4.99 2.70
CA SER A 115 -3.89 -5.80 2.75
C SER A 115 -2.67 -4.91 2.93
N TYR A 116 -1.74 -5.37 3.74
CA TYR A 116 -0.46 -4.73 3.97
C TYR A 116 0.66 -5.72 3.69
N SER A 117 1.70 -5.29 2.98
CA SER A 117 2.91 -6.09 2.77
C SER A 117 4.14 -5.32 3.16
N ARG A 118 5.15 -6.03 3.67
CA ARG A 118 6.46 -5.49 4.03
C ARG A 118 7.53 -6.52 3.73
N CYS A 119 8.64 -6.07 3.13
CA CYS A 119 9.86 -6.86 3.04
C CYS A 119 10.93 -6.25 3.94
N GLU A 120 11.37 -6.98 4.97
CA GLU A 120 12.38 -6.52 5.92
C GLU A 120 13.31 -7.68 6.27
N ASN A 121 14.62 -7.42 6.38
CA ASN A 121 15.64 -8.43 6.70
C ASN A 121 15.58 -9.70 5.82
N GLY A 122 15.26 -9.55 4.53
CA GLY A 122 15.11 -10.66 3.59
C GLY A 122 13.87 -11.53 3.82
N GLU A 123 12.89 -11.05 4.59
CA GLU A 123 11.60 -11.69 4.82
C GLU A 123 10.46 -10.85 4.25
N LEU A 124 9.68 -11.43 3.33
CA LEU A 124 8.40 -10.88 2.89
C LEU A 124 7.31 -11.34 3.85
N SER A 125 6.52 -10.40 4.34
CA SER A 125 5.34 -10.65 5.16
C SER A 125 4.13 -9.93 4.59
N VAL A 126 2.96 -10.58 4.65
CA VAL A 126 1.67 -10.05 4.20
C VAL A 126 0.64 -10.23 5.30
N TRP A 127 -0.10 -9.16 5.58
CA TRP A 127 -1.14 -9.10 6.59
C TRP A 127 -2.46 -8.64 5.97
N LEU A 128 -3.57 -9.12 6.55
CA LEU A 128 -4.91 -8.61 6.30
C LEU A 128 -5.40 -7.83 7.52
N LEU A 129 -6.08 -6.72 7.28
CA LEU A 129 -6.73 -5.94 8.32
C LEU A 129 -8.14 -6.51 8.58
N GLU A 130 -8.39 -6.91 9.82
CA GLU A 130 -9.67 -7.46 10.25
C GLU A 130 -10.24 -6.66 11.40
N GLU A 131 -11.57 -6.63 11.49
CA GLU A 131 -12.25 -6.08 12.66
C GLU A 131 -12.12 -7.07 13.82
N ASP A 132 -11.63 -6.59 14.96
CA ASP A 132 -11.66 -7.35 16.19
C ASP A 132 -13.02 -7.14 16.88
N TYR A 133 -13.88 -8.14 16.76
CA TYR A 133 -15.23 -8.14 17.34
C TYR A 133 -15.24 -7.93 18.87
N LEU A 134 -14.16 -8.29 19.58
CA LEU A 134 -14.10 -8.17 21.04
C LEU A 134 -13.75 -6.74 21.47
N SER A 135 -12.76 -6.12 20.83
CA SER A 135 -12.31 -4.76 21.16
C SER A 135 -13.02 -3.67 20.35
N ARG A 136 -13.82 -4.03 19.34
CA ARG A 136 -14.32 -3.14 18.28
C ARG A 136 -13.19 -2.34 17.61
N GLY A 137 -12.02 -2.96 17.59
CA GLY A 137 -10.79 -2.41 17.04
C GLY A 137 -10.45 -3.04 15.71
N TRP A 138 -9.21 -2.80 15.28
CA TRP A 138 -8.65 -3.42 14.09
C TRP A 138 -7.43 -4.23 14.47
N VAL A 139 -7.31 -5.43 13.89
CA VAL A 139 -6.18 -6.32 14.10
C VAL A 139 -5.57 -6.73 12.77
N TRP A 140 -4.24 -6.75 12.71
CA TRP A 140 -3.52 -7.29 11.56
C TRP A 140 -3.31 -8.78 11.74
N ARG A 141 -3.89 -9.57 10.84
CA ARG A 141 -3.66 -11.02 10.78
C ARG A 141 -2.56 -11.32 9.76
N LEU A 142 -1.46 -11.92 10.20
CA LEU A 142 -0.40 -12.40 9.30
C LEU A 142 -0.93 -13.57 8.48
N VAL A 143 -0.95 -13.44 7.16
CA VAL A 143 -1.45 -14.47 6.23
C VAL A 143 -0.36 -15.13 5.39
N HIS A 144 0.78 -14.44 5.23
CA HIS A 144 1.92 -15.00 4.51
C HIS A 144 3.23 -14.49 5.10
N ASN A 145 4.21 -15.37 5.26
CA ASN A 145 5.58 -15.03 5.63
C ASN A 145 6.54 -16.00 4.94
N ILE A 146 7.58 -15.47 4.30
CA ILE A 146 8.57 -16.27 3.58
C ILE A 146 9.90 -15.51 3.49
N LYS A 147 11.02 -16.23 3.51
CA LYS A 147 12.33 -15.64 3.21
C LYS A 147 12.52 -15.52 1.71
N ILE A 148 13.14 -14.45 1.24
CA ILE A 148 13.36 -14.23 -0.20
C ILE A 148 14.10 -15.40 -0.85
N LYS A 149 15.11 -15.97 -0.17
CA LYS A 149 15.84 -17.15 -0.65
C LYS A 149 14.95 -18.38 -0.87
N ASP A 150 13.85 -18.51 -0.12
CA ASP A 150 12.93 -19.64 -0.21
C ASP A 150 11.87 -19.42 -1.32
N MET A 151 11.86 -18.25 -1.97
CA MET A 151 11.03 -17.98 -3.17
C MET A 151 11.68 -18.48 -4.47
N ILE A 152 12.96 -18.85 -4.42
CA ILE A 152 13.74 -19.37 -5.54
C ILE A 152 13.61 -20.89 -5.53
N LEU A 153 13.03 -21.44 -6.59
CA LEU A 153 12.95 -22.87 -6.84
C LEU A 153 13.80 -23.22 -8.07
N ALA A 154 14.09 -24.51 -8.26
CA ALA A 154 14.81 -24.96 -9.47
C ALA A 154 14.08 -24.54 -10.76
N GLU A 155 12.75 -24.44 -10.72
CA GLU A 155 11.88 -24.11 -11.84
C GLU A 155 11.90 -22.63 -12.26
N ASN A 156 12.53 -21.74 -11.48
CA ASN A 156 12.61 -20.30 -11.80
C ASN A 156 14.04 -19.74 -11.77
N CYS A 157 15.06 -20.62 -11.84
CA CYS A 157 16.47 -20.29 -11.64
C CYS A 157 17.26 -19.89 -12.91
N ASP A 158 16.60 -19.41 -13.96
CA ASP A 158 17.26 -19.17 -15.27
C ASP A 158 17.79 -17.74 -15.47
N SER A 159 18.06 -16.98 -14.39
CA SER A 159 18.60 -15.62 -14.52
C SER A 159 19.71 -15.31 -13.52
N TRP A 160 20.69 -14.50 -13.96
CA TRP A 160 21.83 -14.05 -13.13
C TRP A 160 21.42 -13.43 -11.79
N PHE A 161 20.21 -12.85 -11.72
CA PHE A 161 19.70 -12.27 -10.49
C PHE A 161 19.19 -13.34 -9.51
N MET A 162 18.68 -14.46 -10.00
CA MET A 162 18.31 -15.59 -9.14
C MET A 162 19.56 -16.21 -8.51
N ASP A 163 20.69 -16.24 -9.21
CA ASP A 163 21.98 -16.60 -8.62
C ASP A 163 22.37 -15.63 -7.49
N LYS A 164 22.13 -14.33 -7.69
CA LYS A 164 22.37 -13.31 -6.65
C LYS A 164 21.48 -13.53 -5.42
N LEU A 165 20.18 -13.76 -5.60
CA LEU A 165 19.28 -14.05 -4.49
C LEU A 165 19.64 -15.39 -3.80
N ALA A 166 20.14 -16.37 -4.55
CA ALA A 166 20.57 -17.66 -4.04
C ALA A 166 21.93 -17.59 -3.30
N SER A 167 22.76 -16.59 -3.58
CA SER A 167 24.08 -16.40 -2.95
C SER A 167 24.03 -16.16 -1.44
N GLY A 168 22.83 -15.91 -0.88
CA GLY A 168 22.63 -15.66 0.54
C GLY A 168 22.88 -14.20 0.96
N GLU A 169 23.15 -13.30 0.01
CA GLU A 169 23.16 -11.86 0.27
C GLU A 169 21.78 -11.41 0.76
N MET A 170 21.74 -10.63 1.85
CA MET A 170 20.49 -10.13 2.40
C MET A 170 19.89 -9.09 1.45
N VAL A 171 18.82 -9.49 0.76
CA VAL A 171 18.11 -8.66 -0.22
C VAL A 171 16.68 -8.42 0.25
N ASN A 172 16.26 -7.16 0.27
CA ASN A 172 14.85 -6.78 0.37
C ASN A 172 14.30 -6.49 -1.02
N LEU A 173 13.10 -7.00 -1.29
CA LEU A 173 12.33 -6.67 -2.49
C LEU A 173 11.36 -5.54 -2.18
N ASP A 174 11.23 -4.59 -3.11
CA ASP A 174 10.21 -3.57 -3.09
C ASP A 174 8.84 -4.22 -3.31
N THR A 175 7.92 -4.08 -2.36
CA THR A 175 6.51 -4.44 -2.56
C THR A 175 5.84 -3.32 -3.33
N LEU A 176 5.36 -3.58 -4.54
CA LEU A 176 4.84 -2.54 -5.44
C LEU A 176 3.31 -2.47 -5.44
N ALA A 177 2.65 -3.63 -5.53
CA ALA A 177 1.19 -3.71 -5.56
C ALA A 177 0.69 -5.14 -5.34
N PHE A 178 -0.52 -5.24 -4.80
CA PHE A 178 -1.36 -6.43 -4.92
C PHE A 178 -2.00 -6.47 -6.31
N ASN A 179 -2.08 -7.65 -6.92
CA ASN A 179 -2.74 -7.82 -8.21
C ASN A 179 -4.27 -7.68 -8.01
N PRO A 180 -4.95 -6.81 -8.78
CA PRO A 180 -6.38 -6.56 -8.60
C PRO A 180 -7.29 -7.70 -9.09
N VAL A 181 -6.75 -8.66 -9.87
CA VAL A 181 -7.51 -9.77 -10.46
C VAL A 181 -7.23 -11.09 -9.75
N ASP A 182 -5.96 -11.38 -9.45
CA ASP A 182 -5.57 -12.59 -8.72
C ASP A 182 -5.10 -12.21 -7.30
N PRO A 183 -5.90 -12.48 -6.25
CA PRO A 183 -5.56 -12.12 -4.87
C PRO A 183 -4.30 -12.83 -4.36
N ASN A 184 -3.84 -13.87 -5.07
CA ASN A 184 -2.63 -14.59 -4.71
C ASN A 184 -1.37 -13.98 -5.34
N VAL A 185 -1.46 -12.93 -6.15
CA VAL A 185 -0.29 -12.36 -6.85
C VAL A 185 0.11 -11.02 -6.25
N LEU A 186 1.35 -10.93 -5.82
CA LEU A 186 2.01 -9.71 -5.36
C LEU A 186 3.06 -9.29 -6.40
N ILE A 187 3.06 -8.01 -6.78
CA ILE A 187 4.05 -7.43 -7.65
C ILE A 187 5.21 -6.93 -6.80
N LEU A 188 6.39 -7.48 -7.06
CA LEU A 188 7.63 -7.17 -6.34
C LEU A 188 8.64 -6.53 -7.30
N ALA A 189 9.64 -5.85 -6.75
CA ALA A 189 10.76 -5.35 -7.55
C ALA A 189 12.10 -5.45 -6.81
N TYR A 190 13.19 -5.53 -7.57
CA TYR A 190 14.56 -5.49 -7.06
C TYR A 190 15.37 -4.41 -7.77
N PRO A 191 15.69 -3.34 -7.05
CA PRO A 191 15.43 -1.98 -7.56
C PRO A 191 14.32 -1.87 -8.63
N ILE A 192 14.08 -0.68 -9.18
CA ILE A 192 12.99 -0.50 -10.17
C ILE A 192 13.31 -1.18 -11.54
N SER A 193 14.48 -1.81 -11.68
CA SER A 193 14.95 -2.44 -12.92
C SER A 193 14.42 -3.86 -13.18
N ILE A 194 14.02 -4.59 -12.14
CA ILE A 194 13.48 -5.95 -12.29
C ILE A 194 12.16 -6.06 -11.54
N ILE A 195 11.10 -6.42 -12.25
CA ILE A 195 9.75 -6.59 -11.71
C ILE A 195 9.42 -8.08 -11.70
N PHE A 196 8.87 -8.56 -10.59
CA PHE A 196 8.44 -9.93 -10.41
C PHE A 196 6.94 -9.99 -10.13
N ALA A 197 6.32 -11.06 -10.60
CA ALA A 197 5.05 -11.54 -10.09
C ALA A 197 5.34 -12.68 -9.12
N TYR A 198 5.01 -12.49 -7.84
CA TYR A 198 5.12 -13.51 -6.81
C TYR A 198 3.75 -14.05 -6.48
N ASN A 199 3.56 -15.36 -6.61
CA ASN A 199 2.31 -16.00 -6.19
C ASN A 199 2.43 -16.52 -4.74
N ILE A 200 1.68 -15.95 -3.79
CA ILE A 200 1.75 -16.30 -2.36
C ILE A 200 1.33 -17.75 -2.10
N ARG A 201 0.38 -18.29 -2.88
CA ARG A 201 -0.17 -19.64 -2.71
C ARG A 201 0.79 -20.70 -3.21
N THR A 202 1.31 -20.55 -4.43
CA THR A 202 2.26 -21.50 -5.02
C THR A 202 3.69 -21.24 -4.56
N ARG A 203 3.96 -20.09 -3.94
CA ARG A 203 5.29 -19.61 -3.53
C ARG A 203 6.27 -19.45 -4.70
N LEU A 204 5.74 -19.21 -5.90
CA LEU A 204 6.55 -19.07 -7.10
C LEU A 204 6.81 -17.60 -7.40
N LEU A 205 8.10 -17.25 -7.50
CA LEU A 205 8.54 -15.97 -8.03
C LEU A 205 8.79 -16.10 -9.55
N LYS A 206 8.16 -15.24 -10.35
CA LYS A 206 8.38 -15.17 -11.80
C LYS A 206 8.85 -13.79 -12.20
N VAL A 207 9.90 -13.73 -13.02
CA VAL A 207 10.32 -12.46 -13.64
C VAL A 207 9.22 -12.02 -14.61
N PHE A 208 8.71 -10.82 -14.41
CA PHE A 208 7.67 -10.24 -15.25
C PHE A 208 8.25 -9.27 -16.27
N VAL A 209 9.15 -8.38 -15.83
CA VAL A 209 9.88 -7.44 -16.68
C VAL A 209 11.31 -7.31 -16.19
N SER A 210 12.27 -7.29 -17.11
CA SER A 210 13.67 -6.98 -16.82
C SER A 210 14.15 -5.90 -17.77
N TYR A 211 14.51 -4.74 -17.22
CA TYR A 211 15.16 -3.68 -17.99
C TYR A 211 16.67 -3.92 -17.95
N HIS A 212 17.23 -4.41 -19.06
CA HIS A 212 18.68 -4.65 -19.18
C HIS A 212 19.52 -3.37 -19.25
N HIS A 213 18.90 -2.21 -19.43
CA HIS A 213 19.59 -0.93 -19.40
C HIS A 213 19.29 -0.19 -18.10
N TYR A 214 20.37 0.27 -17.44
CA TYR A 214 20.39 1.27 -16.38
C TYR A 214 19.80 2.61 -16.89
N LEU A 215 18.53 2.62 -17.26
CA LEU A 215 17.80 3.86 -17.26
C LEU A 215 17.67 4.21 -15.79
N PHE A 216 18.26 5.34 -15.41
CA PHE A 216 17.98 6.03 -14.18
C PHE A 216 16.47 6.33 -14.16
N VAL A 217 15.68 5.33 -13.81
CA VAL A 217 14.29 5.50 -13.43
C VAL A 217 14.40 6.27 -12.12
N THR A 218 14.30 7.60 -12.24
CA THR A 218 14.26 8.53 -11.11
C THR A 218 13.36 7.92 -10.04
N TYR A 219 13.83 7.90 -8.79
CA TYR A 219 13.06 7.55 -7.60
C TYR A 219 11.67 8.20 -7.69
N GLY A 220 10.65 7.47 -8.17
CA GLY A 220 9.32 8.04 -8.43
C GLY A 220 8.60 7.54 -9.70
N ALA A 221 9.29 6.97 -10.68
CA ALA A 221 8.60 6.35 -11.83
C ALA A 221 8.13 4.94 -11.46
N VAL A 222 6.93 4.87 -10.86
CA VAL A 222 6.17 3.64 -10.69
C VAL A 222 5.65 3.22 -12.08
N PRO A 223 5.96 2.01 -12.58
CA PRO A 223 5.46 1.54 -13.87
C PRO A 223 3.93 1.65 -13.92
N PRO A 224 3.31 2.04 -15.06
CA PRO A 224 1.86 2.20 -15.17
C PRO A 224 1.06 0.92 -14.87
N LEU A 225 1.70 -0.25 -14.94
CA LEU A 225 1.17 -1.55 -14.46
C LEU A 225 0.79 -1.52 -12.97
N VAL A 226 1.43 -0.64 -12.22
CA VAL A 226 1.25 -0.41 -10.80
C VAL A 226 0.54 0.94 -10.65
N LEU A 227 -0.44 1.30 -11.48
CA LEU A 227 -1.35 2.41 -11.21
C LEU A 227 -2.76 1.87 -11.34
N THR A 228 -3.39 1.64 -10.20
CA THR A 228 -4.77 1.18 -10.17
C THR A 228 -5.46 1.85 -9.00
N PRO A 229 -6.12 2.99 -9.23
CA PRO A 229 -7.49 3.12 -8.83
C PRO A 229 -8.33 2.56 -9.99
N TRP A 230 -8.70 1.29 -9.92
CA TRP A 230 -9.88 0.88 -10.68
C TRP A 230 -11.09 1.61 -10.06
N PRO A 231 -12.15 1.89 -10.83
CA PRO A 231 -13.37 2.43 -10.25
C PRO A 231 -13.92 1.44 -9.22
N THR A 232 -13.61 1.68 -7.94
CA THR A 232 -14.29 1.00 -6.84
C THR A 232 -15.70 1.54 -6.85
N THR A 233 -16.69 0.66 -7.00
CA THR A 233 -18.09 1.03 -6.84
C THR A 233 -18.27 1.57 -5.41
N LEU A 234 -18.57 2.86 -5.30
CA LEU A 234 -19.05 3.49 -4.09
C LEU A 234 -20.45 2.96 -3.74
#